data_AF-A0A2I4DSV1-F1
#
_entry.id   AF-A0A2I4DSV1-F1
#
_cell.length_a   1.000
_cell.length_b   1.000
_cell.length_c   1.000
_cell.angle_alpha   90.00
_cell.angle_beta   90.00
_cell.angle_gamma   90.00
#
_symmetry.space_group_name_H-M   'P 1'
#
loop_
_entity.id
_entity.type
_entity.pdbx_description
1 polymer ?
#
loop_
_entity_poly.entity_id
_entity_poly.type
_entity_poly.pdbx_seq_one_letter_code
_entity_poly.pdbx_strand_id
1 'polypeptide(L)'
;MEGALRANKWLIDLDHTFDISGCTEEHKVQYAGHLLQGEARIWWDTKRQLLHQELGDLAMLTWERFKRVFDSHFFLETAMQKKAMEFANLVQGNMTAGQYSALFIELGMFAPHLIGTKKMQARKFQDGLQPRIWNQIAWLQIKNFQELVNVVSIAEVE
;
A
#
# COMPACT_ATOMS: atom_id res chain seq x y z
N MET A 1 -5.08 7.77 10.98
CA MET A 1 -4.11 6.74 10.54
C MET A 1 -4.81 5.49 10.04
N GLU A 2 -5.70 4.90 10.83
CA GLU A 2 -6.40 3.66 10.45
C GLU A 2 -7.29 3.78 9.20
N GLY A 3 -7.91 4.95 8.96
CA GLY A 3 -8.76 5.19 7.79
C GLY A 3 -8.06 5.06 6.44
N ALA A 4 -6.83 5.57 6.30
CA ALA A 4 -6.10 5.52 5.03
C ALA A 4 -5.60 4.11 4.67
N LEU A 5 -5.14 3.34 5.66
CA LEU A 5 -4.76 1.94 5.48
C LEU A 5 -5.97 1.08 5.11
N ARG A 6 -7.10 1.29 5.80
CA ARG A 6 -8.37 0.62 5.48
C ARG A 6 -8.85 0.98 4.08
N ALA A 7 -8.77 2.24 3.67
CA ALA A 7 -9.11 2.67 2.32
C ALA A 7 -8.21 2.00 1.26
N ASN A 8 -6.91 1.82 1.55
CA ASN A 8 -5.95 1.28 0.58
C ASN A 8 -6.18 -0.20 0.38
N LYS A 9 -6.31 -0.91 1.50
CA LYS A 9 -6.64 -2.32 1.51
C LYS A 9 -7.98 -2.57 0.81
N TRP A 10 -9.00 -1.75 1.09
CA TRP A 10 -10.29 -1.83 0.43
C TRP A 10 -10.17 -1.67 -1.09
N LEU A 11 -9.37 -0.70 -1.56
CA LEU A 11 -9.19 -0.48 -2.99
C LEU A 11 -8.46 -1.64 -3.68
N ILE A 12 -7.40 -2.17 -3.05
CA ILE A 12 -6.64 -3.33 -3.55
C ILE A 12 -7.53 -4.58 -3.61
N ASP A 13 -8.26 -4.87 -2.52
CA ASP A 13 -9.15 -6.03 -2.44
C ASP A 13 -10.26 -5.95 -3.49
N LEU A 14 -10.77 -4.74 -3.76
CA LEU A 14 -11.81 -4.50 -4.75
C LEU A 14 -11.29 -4.63 -6.19
N ASP A 15 -10.08 -4.13 -6.49
CA ASP A 15 -9.42 -4.27 -7.79
C ASP A 15 -9.22 -5.76 -8.13
N HIS A 16 -8.74 -6.55 -7.16
CA HIS A 16 -8.60 -8.00 -7.29
C HIS A 16 -9.93 -8.73 -7.46
N THR A 17 -10.98 -8.30 -6.74
CA THR A 17 -12.33 -8.87 -6.88
C THR A 17 -12.90 -8.61 -8.28
N PHE A 18 -12.70 -7.41 -8.83
CA PHE A 18 -13.15 -7.09 -10.18
C PHE A 18 -12.39 -7.85 -11.26
N ASP A 19 -11.09 -8.08 -11.07
CA ASP A 19 -10.28 -8.91 -11.98
C ASP A 19 -10.78 -10.35 -12.03
N ILE A 20 -10.99 -10.99 -10.86
CA ILE A 20 -11.48 -12.38 -10.78
C ILE A 20 -12.90 -12.54 -11.33
N SER A 21 -13.77 -11.57 -11.08
CA SER A 21 -15.17 -11.63 -11.50
C SER A 21 -15.40 -11.31 -12.97
N GLY A 22 -14.38 -10.83 -13.70
CA GLY A 22 -14.55 -10.36 -15.08
C GLY A 22 -15.46 -9.13 -15.18
N CYS A 23 -15.49 -8.30 -14.14
CA CYS A 23 -16.34 -7.12 -14.07
C CYS A 23 -15.95 -6.12 -15.17
N THR A 24 -16.92 -5.67 -15.96
CA THR A 24 -16.68 -4.73 -17.06
C THR A 24 -16.39 -3.32 -16.54
N GLU A 25 -15.59 -2.55 -17.27
CA GLU A 25 -15.16 -1.20 -16.85
C GLU A 25 -16.34 -0.27 -16.55
N GLU A 26 -17.45 -0.43 -17.27
CA GLU A 26 -18.67 0.36 -17.10
C GLU A 26 -19.33 0.13 -15.73
N HIS A 27 -19.21 -1.09 -15.18
CA HIS A 27 -19.87 -1.47 -13.93
C HIS A 27 -18.98 -1.30 -12.70
N LYS A 28 -17.64 -1.31 -12.84
CA LYS A 28 -16.69 -1.20 -11.72
C LYS A 28 -16.97 0.03 -10.83
N VAL A 29 -17.18 1.19 -11.44
CA VAL A 29 -17.44 2.45 -10.72
C VAL A 29 -18.79 2.43 -10.01
N GLN A 30 -19.81 1.82 -10.62
CA GLN A 30 -21.14 1.70 -10.02
C GLN A 30 -21.10 0.80 -8.78
N TYR A 31 -20.44 -0.36 -8.88
CA TYR A 31 -20.28 -1.29 -7.76
C TYR A 31 -19.43 -0.69 -6.65
N ALA A 32 -18.29 -0.09 -6.99
CA ALA A 32 -17.42 0.55 -5.99
C ALA A 32 -18.17 1.65 -5.23
N GLY A 33 -18.89 2.52 -5.94
CA GLY A 33 -19.73 3.53 -5.32
C GLY A 33 -20.81 2.94 -4.43
N HIS A 34 -21.37 1.78 -4.79
CA HIS A 34 -22.37 1.09 -3.96
C HIS A 34 -21.76 0.51 -2.67
N LEU A 35 -20.53 0.00 -2.74
CA LEU A 35 -19.83 -0.65 -1.63
C LEU A 35 -19.26 0.33 -0.60
N LEU A 36 -19.16 1.62 -0.92
CA LEU A 36 -18.81 2.65 0.06
C LEU A 36 -19.90 2.77 1.13
N GLN A 37 -19.48 2.99 2.37
CA GLN A 37 -20.36 3.10 3.52
C GLN A 37 -20.12 4.39 4.31
N GLY A 38 -21.14 4.84 5.04
CA GLY A 38 -21.05 6.01 5.92
C GLY A 38 -20.65 7.30 5.19
N GLU A 39 -19.73 8.05 5.80
CA GLU A 39 -19.22 9.33 5.25
C GLU A 39 -18.61 9.18 3.85
N ALA A 40 -17.97 8.05 3.56
CA ALA A 40 -17.36 7.79 2.26
C ALA A 40 -18.41 7.69 1.14
N ARG A 41 -19.59 7.16 1.46
CA ARG A 41 -20.70 7.08 0.49
C ARG A 41 -21.27 8.46 0.18
N ILE A 42 -21.50 9.26 1.21
CA ILE A 42 -22.03 10.62 1.09
C ILE A 42 -21.07 11.49 0.25
N TRP A 43 -19.77 11.38 0.52
CA TRP A 43 -18.75 12.05 -0.28
C TRP A 43 -18.81 11.61 -1.75
N TRP A 44 -18.85 10.30 -2.01
CA TRP A 44 -18.84 9.79 -3.39
C TRP A 44 -20.06 10.23 -4.19
N ASP A 45 -21.25 10.20 -3.60
CA ASP A 45 -22.47 10.63 -4.29
C ASP A 45 -22.40 12.12 -4.65
N THR A 46 -21.86 12.96 -3.75
CA THR A 46 -21.61 14.39 -4.02
C THR A 46 -20.55 14.58 -5.11
N LYS A 47 -19.43 13.87 -5.03
CA LYS A 47 -18.32 13.99 -5.98
C LYS A 47 -18.70 13.49 -7.37
N ARG A 48 -19.51 12.44 -7.45
CA ARG A 48 -20.04 11.90 -8.70
C ARG A 48 -20.89 12.93 -9.44
N GLN A 49 -21.76 13.66 -8.73
CA GLN A 49 -22.56 14.73 -9.34
C GLN A 49 -21.68 15.84 -9.93
N LEU A 50 -20.65 16.26 -9.21
CA LEU A 50 -19.68 17.26 -9.71
C LEU A 50 -18.93 16.75 -10.95
N LEU A 51 -18.49 15.48 -10.94
CA LEU A 51 -17.82 14.87 -12.09
C LEU A 51 -18.72 14.78 -13.31
N HIS A 52 -20.01 14.47 -13.15
CA HIS A 52 -20.98 14.50 -14.26
C HIS A 52 -21.14 15.91 -14.85
N GLN A 53 -21.14 16.95 -14.00
CA GLN A 53 -21.19 18.33 -14.47
C GLN A 53 -19.92 18.75 -15.22
N GLU A 54 -18.73 18.30 -14.76
CA GLU A 54 -17.45 18.60 -15.40
C GLU A 54 -17.24 17.88 -16.74
N LEU A 55 -17.71 16.63 -16.84
CA LEU A 55 -17.46 15.75 -17.99
C LEU A 55 -18.60 15.72 -19.01
N GLY A 56 -19.80 16.16 -18.61
CA GLY A 56 -21.04 16.01 -19.36
C GLY A 56 -21.65 14.61 -19.21
N ASP A 57 -22.98 14.52 -19.35
CA ASP A 57 -23.77 13.30 -19.07
C ASP A 57 -23.37 12.07 -19.90
N LEU A 58 -22.69 12.28 -21.04
CA LEU A 58 -22.27 11.21 -21.97
C LEU A 58 -20.89 10.63 -21.66
N ALA A 59 -20.11 11.27 -20.78
CA ALA A 59 -18.77 10.80 -20.44
C ALA A 59 -18.83 9.69 -19.39
N MET A 60 -18.42 8.49 -19.78
CA MET A 60 -18.30 7.36 -18.86
C MET A 60 -17.16 7.62 -17.87
N LEU A 61 -17.49 7.58 -16.58
CA LEU A 61 -16.48 7.65 -15.52
C LEU A 61 -15.74 6.31 -15.46
N THR A 62 -14.45 6.32 -15.81
CA THR A 62 -13.64 5.11 -15.85
C THR A 62 -13.19 4.68 -14.45
N TRP A 63 -12.89 3.39 -14.28
CA TRP A 63 -12.36 2.86 -13.03
C TRP A 63 -11.06 3.55 -12.61
N GLU A 64 -10.17 3.82 -13.56
CA GLU A 64 -8.92 4.53 -13.28
C GLU A 64 -9.13 5.95 -12.76
N ARG A 65 -10.16 6.64 -13.27
CA ARG A 65 -10.51 7.99 -12.78
C ARG A 65 -11.18 7.94 -11.42
N PHE A 66 -12.01 6.93 -11.15
CA PHE A 66 -12.49 6.64 -9.80
C PHE A 66 -11.33 6.48 -8.83
N LYS A 67 -10.35 5.62 -9.15
CA LYS A 67 -9.17 5.38 -8.31
C LYS A 67 -8.43 6.68 -8.02
N ARG A 68 -8.15 7.50 -9.05
CA ARG A 68 -7.50 8.81 -8.84
C ARG A 68 -8.28 9.76 -7.93
N VAL A 69 -9.60 9.84 -8.08
CA VAL A 69 -10.43 10.73 -7.26
C VAL A 69 -10.57 10.20 -5.83
N PHE A 70 -10.76 8.89 -5.68
CA PHE A 70 -10.77 8.18 -4.41
C PHE A 70 -9.45 8.37 -3.66
N ASP A 71 -8.34 8.16 -4.37
CA ASP A 71 -6.99 8.43 -3.89
C ASP A 71 -6.91 9.88 -3.43
N SER A 72 -7.17 10.87 -4.28
CA SER A 72 -7.05 12.29 -3.88
C SER A 72 -7.83 12.70 -2.63
N HIS A 73 -8.97 12.05 -2.33
CA HIS A 73 -9.84 12.40 -1.21
C HIS A 73 -9.47 11.65 0.08
N PHE A 74 -9.23 10.34 0.01
CA PHE A 74 -8.88 9.52 1.18
C PHE A 74 -7.37 9.44 1.43
N PHE A 75 -6.60 9.77 0.40
CA PHE A 75 -5.16 9.80 0.34
C PHE A 75 -4.73 11.16 -0.20
N LEU A 76 -4.66 12.15 0.68
CA LEU A 76 -3.89 13.35 0.38
C LEU A 76 -2.54 12.90 -0.19
N GLU A 77 -2.21 13.31 -1.41
CA GLU A 77 -0.98 12.93 -2.12
C GLU A 77 0.26 13.15 -1.22
N THR A 78 0.21 14.22 -0.42
CA THR A 78 1.19 14.54 0.62
C THR A 78 1.31 13.48 1.72
N ALA A 79 0.22 12.85 2.13
CA ALA A 79 0.22 11.77 3.12
C ALA A 79 0.79 10.46 2.55
N MET A 80 0.48 10.11 1.30
CA MET A 80 1.11 8.96 0.63
C MET A 80 2.60 9.19 0.41
N GLN A 81 2.97 10.37 -0.06
CA GLN A 81 4.37 10.72 -0.28
C GLN A 81 5.14 10.75 1.03
N LYS A 82 4.52 11.21 2.13
CA LYS A 82 5.05 11.07 3.47
C LYS A 82 5.24 9.61 3.88
N LYS A 83 4.30 8.72 3.58
CA LYS A 83 4.43 7.28 3.86
C LYS A 83 5.50 6.59 3.02
N ALA A 84 5.61 6.94 1.75
CA ALA A 84 6.70 6.48 0.89
C ALA A 84 8.06 6.97 1.41
N MET A 85 8.14 8.20 1.92
CA MET A 85 9.34 8.73 2.58
C MET A 85 9.62 8.03 3.92
N GLU A 86 8.60 7.75 4.73
CA GLU A 86 8.74 6.94 5.96
C GLU A 86 9.28 5.55 5.63
N PHE A 87 8.78 4.89 4.58
CA PHE A 87 9.31 3.62 4.10
C PHE A 87 10.74 3.72 3.57
N ALA A 88 11.04 4.77 2.80
CA ALA A 88 12.38 5.00 2.26
C ALA A 88 13.41 5.17 3.39
N ASN A 89 13.02 5.79 4.51
CA ASN A 89 13.88 6.02 5.67
C ASN A 89 13.68 4.98 6.80
N LEU A 90 12.92 3.92 6.55
CA LEU A 90 12.58 2.92 7.56
C LEU A 90 13.84 2.13 7.99
N VAL A 91 14.15 2.19 9.28
CA VAL A 91 15.22 1.43 9.95
C VAL A 91 14.65 0.65 11.13
N GLN A 92 15.29 -0.45 11.50
CA GLN A 92 14.90 -1.33 12.62
C GLN A 92 14.90 -0.56 13.94
N GLY A 93 15.84 0.36 14.16
CA GLY A 93 15.90 1.14 15.39
C GLY A 93 15.90 0.21 16.61
N ASN A 94 15.04 0.45 17.59
CA ASN A 94 14.87 -0.42 18.78
C ASN A 94 13.74 -1.46 18.62
N MET A 95 13.17 -1.62 17.42
CA MET A 95 12.11 -2.58 17.17
C MET A 95 12.67 -4.00 17.12
N THR A 96 11.86 -4.96 17.56
CA THR A 96 12.15 -6.37 17.30
C THR A 96 12.10 -6.68 15.81
N ALA A 97 12.75 -7.75 15.37
CA ALA A 97 12.70 -8.26 14.00
C ALA A 97 11.24 -8.41 13.51
N GLY A 98 10.36 -8.94 14.38
CA GLY A 98 8.94 -9.08 14.12
C GLY A 98 8.23 -7.74 13.91
N GLN A 99 8.43 -6.79 14.82
CA GLN A 99 7.85 -5.44 14.72
C GLN A 99 8.33 -4.71 13.46
N TYR A 100 9.64 -4.80 13.17
CA TYR A 100 10.23 -4.21 11.99
C TYR A 100 9.67 -4.81 10.70
N SER A 101 9.54 -6.15 10.63
CA SER A 101 8.97 -6.84 9.48
C SER A 101 7.51 -6.47 9.21
N ALA A 102 6.70 -6.35 10.26
CA ALA A 102 5.29 -5.95 10.15
C ALA A 102 5.17 -4.52 9.59
N LEU A 103 5.93 -3.58 10.18
CA LEU A 103 5.94 -2.19 9.72
C LEU A 103 6.51 -2.05 8.31
N PHE A 104 7.49 -2.87 7.94
CA PHE A 104 8.05 -2.91 6.59
C PHE A 104 7.01 -3.35 5.55
N ILE A 105 6.23 -4.38 5.84
CA ILE A 105 5.15 -4.83 4.94
C ILE A 105 4.07 -3.75 4.83
N GLU A 106 3.67 -3.16 5.96
CA GLU A 106 2.65 -2.12 6.01
C GLU A 106 3.05 -0.88 5.20
N LEU A 107 4.26 -0.36 5.42
CA LEU A 107 4.74 0.84 4.72
C LEU A 107 5.15 0.56 3.27
N GLY A 108 5.60 -0.66 2.97
CA GLY A 108 6.01 -1.08 1.63
C GLY A 108 4.89 -0.99 0.59
N MET A 109 3.63 -1.08 1.03
CA MET A 109 2.47 -0.92 0.14
C MET A 109 2.41 0.48 -0.52
N PHE A 110 3.03 1.49 0.10
CA PHE A 110 3.05 2.87 -0.41
C PHE A 110 4.23 3.16 -1.34
N ALA A 111 5.18 2.24 -1.47
CA ALA A 111 6.35 2.40 -2.32
C ALA A 111 6.71 1.09 -3.06
N PRO A 112 5.79 0.55 -3.88
CA PRO A 112 6.01 -0.73 -4.57
C PRO A 112 7.25 -0.71 -5.48
N HIS A 113 7.62 0.45 -6.00
CA HIS A 113 8.84 0.65 -6.80
C HIS A 113 10.15 0.37 -6.02
N LEU A 114 10.13 0.45 -4.68
CA LEU A 114 11.30 0.13 -3.84
C LEU A 114 11.43 -1.37 -3.53
N ILE A 115 10.35 -2.15 -3.69
CA ILE A 115 10.30 -3.59 -3.34
C ILE A 115 9.78 -4.48 -4.49
N GLY A 116 9.81 -3.99 -5.72
CA GLY A 116 9.18 -4.65 -6.88
C GLY A 116 9.77 -6.02 -7.26
N THR A 117 10.90 -6.43 -6.67
CA THR A 117 11.45 -7.78 -6.83
C THR A 117 11.83 -8.36 -5.48
N LYS A 118 11.83 -9.69 -5.34
CA LYS A 118 12.28 -10.38 -4.11
C LYS A 118 13.65 -9.90 -3.63
N LYS A 119 14.57 -9.68 -4.57
CA LYS A 119 15.92 -9.18 -4.29
C LYS A 119 15.91 -7.74 -3.78
N MET A 120 15.12 -6.85 -4.40
CA MET A 120 14.99 -5.45 -3.93
C MET A 120 14.36 -5.39 -2.55
N GLN A 121 13.31 -6.19 -2.32
CA GLN A 121 12.64 -6.30 -1.03
C GLN A 121 13.60 -6.76 0.07
N ALA A 122 14.32 -7.86 -0.16
CA ALA A 122 15.30 -8.39 0.80
C ALA A 122 16.42 -7.38 1.08
N ARG A 123 16.97 -6.75 0.04
CA ARG A 123 18.02 -5.74 0.19
C ARG A 123 17.53 -4.52 0.98
N LYS A 124 16.35 -3.99 0.65
CA LYS A 124 15.77 -2.83 1.34
C LYS A 124 15.52 -3.12 2.82
N PHE A 125 15.08 -4.32 3.16
CA PHE A 125 14.93 -4.77 4.55
C PHE A 125 16.30 -4.87 5.24
N GLN A 126 17.28 -5.49 4.57
CA GLN A 126 18.63 -5.63 5.10
C GLN A 126 19.29 -4.28 5.38
N ASP A 127 19.16 -3.31 4.46
CA ASP A 127 19.76 -1.97 4.57
C ASP A 127 19.26 -1.18 5.79
N GLY A 128 18.07 -1.52 6.32
CA GLY A 128 17.52 -0.87 7.51
C GLY A 128 17.78 -1.61 8.82
N LEU A 129 18.43 -2.77 8.82
CA LEU A 129 18.72 -3.53 10.04
C LEU A 129 19.63 -2.75 11.00
N GLN A 130 19.53 -3.08 12.29
CA GLN A 130 20.50 -2.58 13.26
C GLN A 130 21.93 -2.99 12.86
N PRO A 131 22.94 -2.11 13.02
CA PRO A 131 24.32 -2.42 12.66
C PRO A 131 24.86 -3.71 13.29
N ARG A 132 24.45 -4.00 14.55
CA ARG A 132 24.83 -5.24 15.26
C ARG A 132 24.40 -6.48 14.49
N ILE A 133 23.11 -6.56 14.15
CA ILE A 133 22.52 -7.69 13.44
C ILE A 133 23.02 -7.75 11.99
N TRP A 134 23.11 -6.59 11.32
CA TRP A 134 23.61 -6.50 9.96
C TRP A 134 25.00 -7.13 9.82
N ASN A 135 25.93 -6.81 10.73
CA ASN A 135 27.29 -7.36 10.72
C ASN A 135 27.32 -8.88 10.93
N GLN A 136 26.38 -9.45 11.69
CA GLN A 136 26.31 -10.89 11.91
C GLN A 136 25.85 -11.67 10.67
N ILE A 137 25.03 -11.06 9.81
CA ILE A 137 24.33 -11.77 8.73
C ILE A 137 24.71 -11.31 7.31
N ALA A 138 25.49 -10.22 7.16
CA ALA A 138 25.81 -9.62 5.85
C ALA A 138 26.46 -10.59 4.86
N TRP A 139 27.23 -11.56 5.36
CA TRP A 139 27.93 -12.56 4.55
C TRP A 139 27.01 -13.66 4.01
N LEU A 140 25.80 -13.83 4.55
CA LEU A 140 24.86 -14.90 4.13
C LEU A 140 24.19 -14.63 2.78
N GLN A 141 24.22 -13.38 2.28
CA GLN A 141 23.68 -13.00 0.96
C GLN A 141 22.24 -13.47 0.71
N ILE A 142 21.39 -13.42 1.74
CA ILE A 142 20.00 -13.89 1.68
C ILE A 142 19.18 -13.02 0.73
N LYS A 143 18.55 -13.64 -0.27
CA LYS A 143 17.77 -12.94 -1.32
C LYS A 143 16.27 -13.05 -1.11
N ASN A 144 15.82 -13.82 -0.14
CA ASN A 144 14.42 -14.03 0.19
C ASN A 144 14.08 -13.27 1.47
N PHE A 145 13.05 -12.42 1.41
CA PHE A 145 12.60 -11.63 2.55
C PHE A 145 12.18 -12.49 3.75
N GLN A 146 11.44 -13.57 3.53
CA GLN A 146 10.95 -14.42 4.62
C GLN A 146 12.09 -15.14 5.34
N GLU A 147 13.05 -15.64 4.57
CA GLU A 147 14.26 -16.26 5.10
C GLU A 147 15.10 -15.25 5.89
N LEU A 148 15.23 -14.03 5.37
CA LEU A 148 15.96 -12.95 6.03
C LEU A 148 15.31 -12.56 7.37
N VAL A 149 13.98 -12.44 7.42
CA VAL A 149 13.24 -12.16 8.67
C VAL A 149 13.50 -13.26 9.72
N ASN A 150 13.51 -14.53 9.32
CA ASN A 150 13.78 -15.64 10.23
C ASN A 150 15.20 -15.57 10.79
N VAL A 151 16.20 -15.35 9.93
CA VAL A 151 17.61 -15.25 10.34
C VAL A 151 17.85 -14.04 11.24
N VAL A 152 17.26 -12.88 10.92
CA VAL A 152 17.31 -11.68 11.76
C VAL A 152 16.69 -11.94 13.14
N SER A 153 15.58 -12.67 13.21
CA SER A 153 14.93 -13.03 14.48
C SER A 153 15.80 -13.94 15.35
N ILE A 154 16.57 -14.85 14.75
CA ILE A 154 17.52 -15.72 15.48
C ILE A 154 18.69 -14.88 16.01
N ALA A 155 19.29 -14.05 15.14
CA ALA A 155 20.43 -13.19 15.48
C ALA A 155 20.10 -12.12 16.53
N GLU A 156 18.83 -11.75 16.67
CA GLU A 156 18.38 -10.79 17.69
C GLU A 156 18.39 -11.37 19.11
N VAL A 157 18.24 -12.69 19.25
CA VAL A 157 18.21 -13.40 20.54
C VAL A 157 19.62 -13.78 21.05
N GLU A 158 20.61 -13.82 20.15
CA GLU A 158 22.04 -14.00 20.46
C GLU A 158 22.73 -12.71 20.92
#